data_AF-A0A437SA38-F1
#
_entry.id   AF-A0A437SA38-F1
#
_cell.length_a   1.000
_cell.length_b   1.000
_cell.length_c   1.000
_cell.angle_alpha   90.00
_cell.angle_beta   90.00
_cell.angle_gamma   90.00
#
_symmetry.space_group_name_H-M   'P 1'
#
loop_
_entity.id
_entity.type
_entity.pdbx_description
1 polymer ?
#
loop_
_entity_poly.entity_id
_entity_poly.type
_entity_poly.pdbx_seq_one_letter_code
_entity_poly.pdbx_strand_id
1 'polypeptide(L)'
;MDEDRFKKVVINLTERLDLDVGINPETKEEGINIKNIPTSFDVEFIQEHKSKIIPIIKELKSKHVQLNISLEEELYKGLLEKSEIRGEKIEDYIVEILKNEMLYVEH
;
A
#
# COMPACT_ATOMS: atom_id res chain seq x y z
N MET A 1 -10.21 -23.14 4.15
CA MET A 1 -9.08 -22.45 3.50
C MET A 1 -8.06 -22.16 4.59
N ASP A 2 -6.78 -22.45 4.35
CA ASP A 2 -5.72 -22.13 5.30
C ASP A 2 -5.57 -20.61 5.45
N GLU A 3 -5.26 -20.13 6.65
CA GLU A 3 -5.23 -18.71 6.99
C GLU A 3 -4.21 -17.92 6.15
N ASP A 4 -3.04 -18.51 5.87
CA ASP A 4 -2.02 -17.92 5.00
C ASP A 4 -2.49 -17.79 3.55
N ARG A 5 -3.25 -18.78 3.06
CA ARG A 5 -3.81 -18.74 1.71
C ARG A 5 -4.89 -17.67 1.61
N PHE A 6 -5.70 -17.54 2.66
CA PHE A 6 -6.70 -16.48 2.75
C PHE A 6 -6.05 -15.09 2.75
N LYS A 7 -5.02 -14.85 3.58
CA LYS A 7 -4.30 -13.58 3.61
C LYS A 7 -3.72 -13.21 2.25
N LYS A 8 -3.09 -14.15 1.53
CA LYS A 8 -2.58 -13.90 0.17
C LYS A 8 -3.67 -13.48 -0.81
N VAL A 9 -4.84 -14.13 -0.76
CA VAL A 9 -5.99 -13.74 -1.59
C VAL A 9 -6.42 -12.32 -1.26
N VAL A 10 -6.53 -11.97 0.03
CA VAL A 10 -6.93 -10.62 0.46
C VAL A 10 -5.89 -9.56 0.07
N ILE A 11 -4.59 -9.86 0.14
CA ILE A 11 -3.51 -8.96 -0.31
C ILE A 11 -3.67 -8.68 -1.80
N ASN A 12 -3.72 -9.72 -2.63
CA ASN A 12 -3.87 -9.57 -4.08
C ASN A 12 -5.16 -8.84 -4.44
N LEU A 13 -6.25 -9.10 -3.71
CA LEU A 13 -7.52 -8.41 -3.88
C LEU A 13 -7.42 -6.93 -3.52
N THR A 14 -6.73 -6.61 -2.42
CA THR A 14 -6.48 -5.25 -1.94
C THR A 14 -5.68 -4.44 -2.95
N GLU A 15 -4.62 -5.02 -3.50
CA GLU A 15 -3.78 -4.39 -4.52
C GLU A 15 -4.54 -4.19 -5.84
N ARG A 16 -5.22 -5.22 -6.33
CA ARG A 16 -5.96 -5.15 -7.60
C ARG A 16 -7.13 -4.16 -7.55
N LEU A 17 -7.87 -4.14 -6.44
CA LEU A 17 -9.08 -3.33 -6.32
C LEU A 17 -8.87 -1.97 -5.63
N ASP A 18 -7.64 -1.69 -5.18
CA ASP A 18 -7.27 -0.60 -4.26
C ASP A 18 -8.29 -0.49 -3.11
N LEU A 19 -8.41 -1.59 -2.35
CA LEU A 19 -9.34 -1.67 -1.23
C LEU A 19 -8.88 -0.78 -0.08
N ASP A 20 -9.86 -0.16 0.57
CA ASP A 20 -9.65 0.63 1.78
C ASP A 20 -10.74 0.35 2.82
N VAL A 21 -10.46 0.65 4.09
CA VAL A 21 -11.47 0.56 5.14
C VAL A 21 -12.16 1.91 5.28
N GLY A 22 -13.47 1.92 5.05
CA GLY A 22 -14.31 3.09 5.25
C GLY A 22 -15.19 2.93 6.50
N ILE A 23 -15.72 4.04 7.01
CA ILE A 23 -16.79 4.03 8.01
C ILE A 23 -18.00 4.68 7.36
N ASN A 24 -19.14 3.99 7.38
CA ASN A 24 -20.38 4.57 6.92
C ASN A 24 -20.77 5.71 7.89
N PRO A 25 -20.94 6.96 7.41
CA PRO A 25 -21.21 8.10 8.28
C PRO A 25 -22.57 8.00 9.00
N GLU A 26 -23.55 7.33 8.38
CA GLU A 26 -24.92 7.18 8.88
C GLU A 26 -25.03 6.06 9.91
N THR A 27 -24.47 4.89 9.62
CA THR A 27 -24.59 3.70 10.49
C THR A 27 -23.43 3.53 11.47
N LYS A 28 -22.34 4.28 11.29
CA LYS A 28 -21.05 4.10 12.00
C LYS A 28 -20.42 2.72 11.81
N GLU A 29 -20.91 1.91 10.89
CA GLU A 29 -20.37 0.58 10.61
C GLU A 29 -19.12 0.66 9.73
N GLU A 30 -18.13 -0.17 10.04
CA GLU A 30 -16.96 -0.33 9.18
C GLU A 30 -17.34 -1.07 7.89
N GLY A 31 -16.83 -0.57 6.78
CA GLY A 31 -17.05 -1.06 5.43
C GLY A 31 -15.74 -1.21 4.68
N ILE A 32 -15.82 -1.86 3.51
CA ILE A 32 -14.71 -1.93 2.57
C ILE A 32 -15.08 -1.03 1.39
N ASN A 33 -14.23 -0.04 1.13
CA ASN A 33 -14.34 0.82 -0.03
C ASN A 33 -13.57 0.20 -1.19
N ILE A 34 -14.20 0.12 -2.36
CA ILE A 34 -13.64 -0.50 -3.57
C ILE A 34 -13.48 0.60 -4.61
N LYS A 35 -12.25 0.92 -5.01
CA LYS A 35 -11.99 2.04 -5.93
C LYS A 35 -11.95 1.60 -7.39
N ASN A 36 -11.54 0.37 -7.67
CA ASN A 36 -11.56 -0.20 -9.02
C ASN A 36 -12.78 -1.10 -9.25
N ILE A 37 -13.11 -1.37 -10.50
CA ILE A 37 -14.29 -2.16 -10.89
C ILE A 37 -14.10 -3.62 -10.41
N PRO A 38 -14.93 -4.12 -9.47
CA PRO A 38 -14.88 -5.50 -9.02
C PRO A 38 -15.62 -6.42 -9.99
N THR A 39 -15.23 -7.69 -10.03
CA THR A 39 -16.05 -8.74 -10.64
C THR A 39 -17.14 -9.22 -9.67
N SER A 40 -18.16 -9.93 -10.16
CA SER A 40 -19.20 -10.51 -9.31
C SER A 40 -18.63 -11.41 -8.20
N PHE A 41 -17.60 -12.21 -8.53
CA PHE A 41 -16.89 -13.05 -7.57
C PHE A 41 -16.19 -12.24 -6.48
N ASP A 42 -15.63 -11.08 -6.81
CA ASP A 42 -14.96 -10.21 -5.84
C ASP A 42 -15.95 -9.69 -4.81
N VAL A 43 -17.13 -9.26 -5.28
CA VAL A 43 -18.19 -8.74 -4.41
C VAL A 43 -18.72 -9.85 -3.49
N GLU A 44 -18.99 -11.03 -4.02
CA GLU A 44 -19.45 -12.18 -3.23
C GLU A 44 -18.44 -12.57 -2.14
N PHE A 45 -17.16 -12.70 -2.52
CA PHE A 45 -16.09 -13.03 -1.58
C PHE A 45 -15.94 -11.97 -0.48
N ILE A 46 -16.00 -10.69 -0.84
CA ILE A 46 -15.90 -9.58 0.13
C ILE A 46 -17.09 -9.59 1.09
N GLN A 47 -18.30 -9.83 0.60
CA GLN A 47 -19.50 -9.88 1.44
C GLN A 47 -19.47 -11.06 2.41
N GLU A 48 -19.07 -12.24 1.95
CA GLU A 48 -19.01 -13.45 2.77
C GLU A 48 -17.94 -13.36 3.87
N HIS A 49 -16.85 -12.62 3.63
CA HIS A 49 -15.69 -12.60 4.51
C HIS A 49 -15.31 -11.22 5.05
N LYS A 50 -16.22 -10.25 4.97
CA LYS A 50 -16.01 -8.84 5.38
C LYS A 50 -15.29 -8.70 6.73
N SER A 51 -15.74 -9.44 7.75
CA SER A 51 -15.18 -9.38 9.11
C SER A 51 -13.72 -9.83 9.22
N LYS A 52 -13.27 -10.71 8.33
CA LYS A 52 -11.88 -11.20 8.28
C LYS A 52 -10.99 -10.34 7.38
N ILE A 53 -11.56 -9.72 6.35
CA ILE A 53 -10.83 -8.88 5.40
C ILE A 53 -10.42 -7.55 6.02
N ILE A 54 -11.32 -6.88 6.75
CA ILE A 54 -11.07 -5.57 7.38
C ILE A 54 -9.78 -5.54 8.22
N PRO A 55 -9.53 -6.45 9.18
CA PRO A 55 -8.31 -6.42 9.98
C PRO A 55 -7.05 -6.62 9.13
N ILE A 56 -7.11 -7.42 8.06
CA ILE A 56 -5.99 -7.61 7.13
C ILE A 56 -5.70 -6.33 6.36
N ILE A 57 -6.73 -5.65 5.84
CA ILE A 57 -6.56 -4.35 5.16
C ILE A 57 -5.95 -3.32 6.13
N LYS A 58 -6.45 -3.25 7.38
CA LYS A 58 -5.87 -2.37 8.42
C LYS A 58 -4.41 -2.68 8.67
N GLU A 59 -4.05 -3.96 8.80
CA GLU A 59 -2.66 -4.40 9.01
C GLU A 59 -1.76 -4.00 7.82
N LEU A 60 -2.25 -4.17 6.59
CA LEU A 60 -1.52 -3.80 5.37
C LEU A 60 -1.33 -2.28 5.25
N LYS A 61 -2.38 -1.49 5.46
CA LYS A 61 -2.31 -0.03 5.36
C LYS A 61 -1.53 0.59 6.53
N SER A 62 -1.54 -0.03 7.71
CA SER A 62 -0.71 0.39 8.85
C SER A 62 0.79 0.16 8.64
N LYS A 63 1.19 -0.62 7.62
CA LYS A 63 2.61 -0.85 7.28
C LYS A 63 3.22 0.24 6.42
N HIS A 64 2.44 1.20 5.93
CA HIS A 64 2.97 2.37 5.23
C HIS A 64 3.19 3.52 6.21
N VAL A 65 4.45 3.95 6.33
CA VAL A 65 4.83 5.14 7.11
C VAL A 65 4.97 6.31 6.15
N GLN A 66 4.28 7.42 6.43
CA GLN A 66 4.50 8.67 5.73
C GLN A 66 5.71 9.38 6.34
N LEU A 67 6.73 9.64 5.53
CA LEU A 67 7.93 10.38 5.94
C LEU A 67 7.87 11.79 5.34
N ASN A 68 7.95 12.80 6.19
CA ASN A 68 8.18 14.18 5.77
C ASN A 68 9.68 14.47 5.93
N ILE A 69 10.38 14.66 4.83
CA ILE A 69 11.84 14.85 4.81
C ILE A 69 12.13 16.27 4.34
N SER A 70 12.97 16.99 5.07
CA SER A 70 13.54 18.27 4.63
C SER A 70 14.94 18.02 4.11
N LEU A 71 15.20 18.42 2.87
CA LEU A 71 16.50 18.27 2.20
C LEU A 71 17.08 19.66 1.90
N GLU A 72 18.40 19.76 1.90
CA GLU A 72 19.08 20.93 1.37
C GLU A 72 18.85 21.03 -0.15
N GLU A 73 18.74 22.25 -0.67
CA GLU A 73 18.35 22.49 -2.07
C GLU A 73 19.32 21.84 -3.07
N GLU A 74 20.63 21.88 -2.78
CA GLU A 74 21.66 21.27 -3.63
C GLU A 74 21.54 19.74 -3.67
N LEU A 75 21.26 19.12 -2.51
CA LEU A 75 21.06 17.68 -2.42
C LEU A 75 19.81 17.24 -3.19
N TYR A 76 18.72 17.99 -3.06
CA TYR A 76 17.48 17.73 -3.80
C TYR A 76 17.70 17.82 -5.32
N LYS A 77 18.39 18.85 -5.80
CA LYS A 77 18.73 18.99 -7.23
C LYS A 77 19.55 17.80 -7.73
N GLY A 78 20.55 17.38 -6.97
CA GLY A 78 21.36 16.21 -7.32
C GLY A 78 20.56 14.90 -7.37
N LEU A 79 19.56 14.72 -6.49
CA LEU A 79 18.64 13.57 -6.54
C LEU A 79 17.70 13.65 -7.74
N LEU A 80 17.17 14.84 -8.03
CA LEU A 80 16.26 15.07 -9.15
C LEU A 80 16.93 14.74 -10.49
N GLU A 81 18.12 15.30 -10.76
CA GLU A 81 18.87 15.04 -11.98
C GLU A 81 19.13 13.54 -12.18
N LYS A 82 19.51 12.82 -11.12
CA LYS A 82 19.76 11.38 -11.16
C LYS A 82 18.47 10.59 -11.44
N SER A 83 17.35 10.97 -10.84
CA SER A 83 16.05 10.35 -11.11
C SER A 83 15.60 10.58 -12.55
N GLU A 84 15.83 11.77 -13.12
CA GLU A 84 15.51 12.11 -14.51
C GLU A 84 16.34 11.29 -15.50
N ILE A 85 17.64 11.14 -15.25
CA ILE A 85 18.53 10.29 -16.07
C ILE A 85 18.03 8.84 -16.12
N ARG A 86 17.42 8.35 -15.03
CA ARG A 86 16.90 6.99 -14.91
C ARG A 86 15.42 6.88 -15.34
N GLY A 87 14.77 7.99 -15.65
CA GLY A 87 13.37 8.02 -16.09
C GLY A 87 12.37 7.62 -15.00
N GLU A 88 12.72 7.81 -13.73
CA GLU A 88 11.89 7.46 -12.58
C GLU A 88 11.45 8.69 -11.79
N LYS A 89 10.42 8.54 -10.96
CA LYS A 89 10.02 9.61 -10.04
C LYS A 89 11.05 9.74 -8.92
N ILE A 90 11.24 10.97 -8.43
CA ILE A 90 12.21 11.23 -7.37
C ILE A 90 11.89 10.46 -6.09
N GLU A 91 10.61 10.25 -5.77
CA GLU A 91 10.20 9.47 -4.60
C GLU A 91 10.60 8.00 -4.73
N ASP A 92 10.42 7.41 -5.91
CA ASP A 92 10.81 6.03 -6.20
C ASP A 92 12.33 5.87 -6.10
N TYR A 93 13.08 6.85 -6.62
CA TYR A 93 14.53 6.88 -6.54
C TYR A 93 15.05 7.00 -5.09
N ILE A 94 14.45 7.87 -4.28
CA ILE A 94 14.78 8.00 -2.85
C ILE A 94 14.53 6.68 -2.12
N VAL A 95 13.40 6.01 -2.41
CA VAL A 95 13.10 4.70 -1.83
C VAL A 95 14.13 3.64 -2.25
N GLU A 96 14.61 3.64 -3.50
CA GLU A 96 15.68 2.74 -3.95
C GLU A 96 16.98 2.98 -3.17
N ILE A 97 17.39 4.24 -3.01
CA ILE A 97 18.59 4.58 -2.24
C ILE A 97 18.47 4.08 -0.80
N LEU A 98 17.33 4.35 -0.14
CA LEU A 98 17.10 3.89 1.24
C LEU A 98 17.14 2.36 1.35
N LYS A 99 16.57 1.63 0.39
CA LYS A 99 16.63 0.16 0.35
C LYS A 99 18.06 -0.34 0.19
N ASN A 100 18.86 0.29 -0.67
CA ASN A 100 20.24 -0.09 -0.91
C ASN A 100 21.10 0.15 0.34
N GLU A 101 20.95 1.28 1.04
CA GLU A 101 21.66 1.57 2.28
C GLU A 101 21.31 0.57 3.40
N MET A 102 20.05 0.14 3.51
CA MET A 102 19.66 -0.88 4.50
C MET A 102 20.31 -2.25 4.24
N LEU A 103 20.62 -2.58 2.98
CA LEU A 103 21.34 -3.82 2.63
C LEU A 103 22.83 -3.77 3.02
N TYR A 104 23.42 -2.58 3.19
CA TYR A 104 24.82 -2.44 3.61
C TYR A 104 25.03 -2.55 5.12
N VAL A 105 23.97 -2.46 5.94
CA VAL A 105 24.06 -2.56 7.40
C VAL A 105 24.11 -4.01 7.90
N GLU A 106 23.79 -5.00 7.05
CA GLU A 106 23.80 -6.44 7.39
C GLU A 106 25.11 -7.19 7.07
N HIS A 107 26.25 -6.51 6.91
CA HIS A 107 27.56 -7.15 6.69
C HIS A 107 28.60 -6.89 7.80
#